data_AF-A0A819TUI6-F1
#
_entry.id   AF-A0A819TUI6-F1
#
_cell.length_a   1.000
_cell.length_b   1.000
_cell.length_c   1.000
_cell.angle_alpha   90.00
_cell.angle_beta   90.00
_cell.angle_gamma   90.00
#
_symmetry.space_group_name_H-M   'P 1'
#
loop_
_entity.id
_entity.type
_entity.pdbx_description
1 polymer ?
#
loop_
_entity_poly.entity_id
_entity_poly.type
_entity_poly.pdbx_seq_one_letter_code
_entity_poly.pdbx_strand_id
1 'polypeptide(L)'
;MSIIGLLNNSLSLFTFVRDRIRLTYCGVYLIVICSGNIILMLFIILNIPALLNYDNMLYKNFHCHVQFYICLSLNYIFIWGSVAIVVEKLLIECFNYDVYEPSIRPIITSIIIIIFVSISNIPEKFCRGFVNSPNKHQVCSYYSHSNTIWYRMHIASSYVHVVLPCLVHIISTICILTTIAQRKVFISINRYPQQYIYRVWFRQLYLHRDFLIPPIFIIICILPHIIVHYILITKCLDFSNIILIRLHIVLVLFLNIPQMLTFLIYVYPNEIYFKEFMQTPIYRIICFSSYKRQIENERRARASSIASSHAMINDDV
;
A
#
# COMPACT_ATOMS: atom_id res chain seq x y z
N MET A 1 -10.19 -7.67 6.78
CA MET A 1 -9.12 -6.88 6.13
C MET A 1 -9.50 -6.47 4.71
N SER A 2 -9.65 -7.37 3.75
CA SER A 2 -9.85 -7.03 2.32
C SER A 2 -11.00 -6.04 2.02
N ILE A 3 -12.11 -6.08 2.78
CA ILE A 3 -13.21 -5.11 2.65
C ILE A 3 -12.75 -3.68 2.93
N ILE A 4 -11.95 -3.49 3.99
CA ILE A 4 -11.36 -2.17 4.33
C ILE A 4 -10.44 -1.72 3.20
N GLY A 5 -9.64 -2.65 2.66
CA GLY A 5 -8.78 -2.37 1.51
C GLY A 5 -9.55 -1.95 0.27
N LEU A 6 -10.64 -2.65 -0.07
CA LEU A 6 -11.51 -2.29 -1.20
C LEU A 6 -12.09 -0.88 -1.01
N LEU A 7 -12.67 -0.60 0.15
CA LEU A 7 -13.25 0.72 0.44
C LEU A 7 -12.21 1.83 0.32
N ASN A 8 -11.03 1.68 0.93
CA ASN A 8 -9.97 2.67 0.86
C ASN A 8 -9.51 2.91 -0.59
N ASN A 9 -9.22 1.84 -1.34
CA ASN A 9 -8.75 2.00 -2.71
C ASN A 9 -9.84 2.54 -3.65
N SER A 10 -11.12 2.22 -3.41
CA SER A 10 -12.23 2.84 -4.15
C SER A 10 -12.32 4.35 -3.87
N LEU A 11 -12.26 4.78 -2.60
CA LEU A 11 -12.27 6.21 -2.25
C LEU A 11 -11.08 6.96 -2.86
N SER A 12 -9.89 6.34 -2.83
CA SER A 12 -8.71 6.87 -3.51
C SER A 12 -8.91 7.00 -5.01
N LEU A 13 -9.45 5.97 -5.67
CA LEU A 13 -9.68 5.97 -7.11
C LEU A 13 -10.65 7.09 -7.51
N PHE A 14 -11.75 7.26 -6.79
CA PHE A 14 -12.69 8.38 -7.02
C PHE A 14 -12.03 9.76 -6.89
N THR A 15 -11.04 9.88 -6.00
CA THR A 15 -10.26 11.10 -5.83
C THR A 15 -9.34 11.33 -7.03
N PHE A 16 -8.57 10.31 -7.44
CA PHE A 16 -7.53 10.45 -8.46
C PHE A 16 -8.06 10.54 -9.89
N VAL A 17 -9.25 10.02 -10.18
CA VAL A 17 -9.90 10.11 -11.50
C VAL A 17 -10.35 11.54 -11.83
N ARG A 18 -10.42 12.44 -10.84
CA ARG A 18 -10.75 13.86 -11.04
C ARG A 18 -9.78 14.52 -12.01
N ASP A 19 -10.29 15.39 -12.88
CA ASP A 19 -9.54 16.00 -13.98
C ASP A 19 -8.23 16.64 -13.53
N ARG A 20 -8.25 17.37 -12.42
CA ARG A 20 -7.08 18.07 -11.90
C ARG A 20 -5.94 17.11 -11.52
N ILE A 21 -6.26 15.96 -10.93
CA ILE A 21 -5.25 15.01 -10.47
C ILE A 21 -4.82 14.10 -11.64
N ARG A 22 -5.77 13.66 -12.46
CA ARG A 22 -5.53 12.77 -13.61
C ARG A 22 -4.55 13.36 -14.64
N LEU A 23 -4.45 14.69 -14.74
CA LEU A 23 -3.53 15.38 -15.63
C LEU A 23 -2.08 15.44 -15.12
N THR A 24 -1.82 15.05 -13.86
CA THR A 24 -0.46 15.03 -13.28
C THR A 24 0.19 13.66 -13.43
N TYR A 25 1.52 13.60 -13.57
CA TYR A 25 2.26 12.34 -13.64
C TYR A 25 1.98 11.43 -12.45
N CYS A 26 2.08 11.97 -11.22
CA CYS A 26 1.79 11.24 -9.99
C CYS A 26 0.35 10.72 -9.95
N GLY A 27 -0.62 11.48 -10.45
CA GLY A 27 -2.02 11.06 -10.50
C GLY A 27 -2.24 9.83 -11.37
N VAL A 28 -1.59 9.74 -12.52
CA VAL A 28 -1.66 8.56 -13.41
C VAL A 28 -1.12 7.32 -12.71
N TYR A 29 0.06 7.39 -12.08
CA TYR A 29 0.61 6.26 -11.32
C TYR A 29 -0.32 5.83 -10.17
N LEU A 30 -0.90 6.80 -9.45
CA LEU A 30 -1.84 6.53 -8.36
C LEU A 30 -3.13 5.84 -8.84
N ILE A 31 -3.64 6.17 -10.02
CA ILE A 31 -4.79 5.48 -10.62
C ILE A 31 -4.45 4.03 -10.93
N VAL A 32 -3.29 3.77 -11.56
CA VAL A 32 -2.82 2.41 -11.87
C VAL A 32 -2.66 1.60 -10.59
N ILE A 33 -2.02 2.18 -9.57
CA ILE A 33 -1.84 1.56 -8.26
C ILE A 33 -3.19 1.24 -7.61
N CYS A 34 -4.13 2.19 -7.54
CA CYS A 34 -5.44 1.95 -6.91
C CYS A 34 -6.23 0.85 -7.62
N SER A 35 -6.19 0.85 -8.96
CA SER A 35 -6.84 -0.18 -9.78
C SER A 35 -6.23 -1.56 -9.51
N GLY A 36 -4.89 -1.65 -9.48
CA GLY A 36 -4.18 -2.88 -9.13
C GLY A 36 -4.48 -3.37 -7.71
N ASN A 37 -4.56 -2.46 -6.74
CA ASN A 37 -4.88 -2.78 -5.35
C ASN A 37 -6.32 -3.31 -5.20
N ILE A 38 -7.30 -2.76 -5.93
CA ILE A 38 -8.68 -3.30 -5.95
C ILE A 38 -8.68 -4.74 -6.45
N ILE A 39 -7.99 -4.99 -7.57
CA ILE A 39 -7.84 -6.35 -8.13
C ILE A 39 -7.19 -7.26 -7.09
N LEU A 40 -6.09 -6.83 -6.46
CA LEU A 40 -5.41 -7.60 -5.40
C LEU A 40 -6.37 -7.96 -4.26
N MET A 41 -7.16 -7.00 -3.76
CA MET A 41 -8.10 -7.27 -2.67
C MET A 41 -9.17 -8.30 -3.07
N LEU A 42 -9.64 -8.29 -4.31
CA LEU A 42 -10.55 -9.31 -4.84
C LEU A 42 -9.89 -10.69 -4.85
N PHE A 43 -8.64 -10.79 -5.31
CA PHE A 43 -7.89 -12.05 -5.27
C PHE A 43 -7.62 -12.53 -3.84
N ILE A 44 -7.39 -11.63 -2.88
CA ILE A 44 -7.25 -12.02 -1.47
C ILE A 44 -8.55 -12.61 -0.94
N ILE A 45 -9.72 -12.08 -1.32
CA ILE A 45 -11.03 -12.64 -0.95
C ILE A 45 -11.19 -14.06 -1.53
N LEU A 46 -10.68 -14.30 -2.73
CA LEU A 46 -10.66 -15.62 -3.35
C LEU A 46 -9.78 -16.64 -2.59
N ASN A 47 -9.03 -16.27 -1.55
CA ASN A 47 -8.36 -17.24 -0.66
C ASN A 47 -9.33 -17.92 0.33
N ILE A 48 -10.53 -17.36 0.56
CA ILE A 48 -11.47 -17.88 1.56
C ILE A 48 -11.90 -19.32 1.25
N PRO A 49 -12.27 -19.70 0.01
CA PRO A 49 -12.64 -21.09 -0.28
C PRO A 49 -11.47 -22.07 -0.05
N ALA A 50 -10.23 -21.67 -0.28
CA ALA A 50 -9.05 -22.48 0.03
C ALA A 50 -8.90 -22.71 1.55
N LEU A 51 -9.18 -21.69 2.37
CA LEU A 51 -9.20 -21.83 3.84
C LEU A 51 -10.33 -22.74 4.32
N LEU A 52 -11.45 -22.78 3.60
CA LEU A 52 -12.59 -23.66 3.88
C LEU A 52 -12.43 -25.07 3.31
N ASN A 53 -11.25 -25.44 2.81
CA ASN A 53 -10.95 -26.73 2.19
C ASN A 53 -11.91 -27.09 1.04
N TYR A 54 -12.30 -26.11 0.23
CA TYR A 54 -13.16 -26.33 -0.92
C TYR A 54 -12.52 -27.32 -1.91
N ASP A 55 -13.17 -28.47 -2.10
CA ASP A 55 -12.60 -29.61 -2.82
C ASP A 55 -12.95 -29.59 -4.31
N ASN A 56 -12.37 -28.63 -5.04
CA ASN A 56 -12.47 -28.58 -6.50
C ASN A 56 -11.06 -28.49 -7.10
N MET A 57 -10.72 -29.46 -7.95
CA MET A 57 -9.39 -29.57 -8.55
C MET A 57 -9.02 -28.35 -9.43
N LEU A 58 -9.98 -27.79 -10.18
CA LEU A 58 -9.76 -26.60 -11.00
C LEU A 58 -9.43 -25.40 -10.13
N TYR A 59 -10.19 -25.21 -9.04
CA TYR A 59 -9.93 -24.14 -8.08
C TYR A 59 -8.58 -24.32 -7.39
N LYS A 60 -8.25 -25.55 -6.94
CA LYS A 60 -6.96 -25.85 -6.30
C LYS A 60 -5.77 -25.53 -7.22
N ASN A 61 -5.85 -25.92 -8.50
CA ASN A 61 -4.82 -25.60 -9.51
C ASN A 61 -4.69 -24.10 -9.76
N PHE A 62 -5.82 -23.41 -9.95
CA PHE A 62 -5.85 -21.97 -10.13
C PHE A 62 -5.26 -21.24 -8.92
N HIS A 63 -5.71 -21.61 -7.72
CA HIS A 63 -5.26 -21.04 -6.46
C HIS A 63 -3.75 -21.26 -6.27
N CYS A 64 -3.23 -22.45 -6.55
CA CYS A 64 -1.82 -22.78 -6.31
C CYS A 64 -0.85 -22.09 -7.27
N HIS A 65 -1.17 -22.03 -8.56
CA HIS A 65 -0.22 -21.55 -9.58
C HIS A 65 -0.50 -20.14 -10.10
N VAL A 66 -1.78 -19.74 -10.20
CA VAL A 66 -2.17 -18.49 -10.86
C VAL A 66 -2.39 -17.38 -9.84
N GLN A 67 -3.15 -17.66 -8.78
CA GLN A 67 -3.53 -16.66 -7.79
C GLN A 67 -2.33 -16.11 -7.02
N PHE A 68 -1.42 -16.96 -6.52
CA PHE A 68 -0.20 -16.48 -5.84
C PHE A 68 0.68 -15.64 -6.76
N TYR A 69 0.86 -16.05 -8.02
CA TYR A 69 1.60 -15.29 -9.01
C TYR A 69 0.98 -13.90 -9.22
N ILE A 70 -0.34 -13.82 -9.43
CA ILE A 70 -1.04 -12.54 -9.63
C ILE A 70 -0.92 -11.65 -8.39
N CYS A 71 -1.20 -12.18 -7.20
CA CYS A 71 -1.11 -11.44 -5.95
C CYS A 71 0.30 -10.87 -5.72
N LEU A 72 1.34 -11.67 -5.95
CA LEU A 72 2.72 -11.24 -5.78
C LEU A 72 3.13 -10.20 -6.83
N SER A 73 2.73 -10.39 -8.10
CA SER A 73 2.97 -9.41 -9.16
C SER A 73 2.29 -8.07 -8.87
N LEU A 74 1.04 -8.07 -8.42
CA LEU A 74 0.33 -6.83 -8.03
C LEU A 74 1.00 -6.14 -6.84
N ASN A 75 1.52 -6.92 -5.88
CA ASN A 75 2.31 -6.39 -4.77
C ASN A 75 3.57 -5.66 -5.26
N TYR A 76 4.31 -6.27 -6.17
CA TYR A 76 5.52 -5.66 -6.74
C TYR A 76 5.22 -4.48 -7.66
N ILE A 77 4.12 -4.51 -8.42
CA ILE A 77 3.65 -3.35 -9.21
C ILE A 77 3.36 -2.17 -8.29
N PHE A 78 2.71 -2.40 -7.13
CA PHE A 78 2.49 -1.35 -6.13
C PHE A 78 3.82 -0.74 -5.65
N ILE A 79 4.80 -1.58 -5.31
CA ILE A 79 6.10 -1.12 -4.82
C ILE A 79 6.81 -0.29 -5.89
N TRP A 80 6.93 -0.79 -7.12
CA TRP A 80 7.58 -0.06 -8.22
C TRP A 80 6.81 1.19 -8.64
N GLY A 81 5.48 1.16 -8.63
CA GLY A 81 4.65 2.34 -8.86
C GLY A 81 4.89 3.41 -7.79
N SER A 82 5.05 3.01 -6.53
CA SER A 82 5.38 3.96 -5.45
C SER A 82 6.75 4.60 -5.66
N VAL A 83 7.74 3.84 -6.17
CA VAL A 83 9.05 4.37 -6.54
C VAL A 83 8.92 5.38 -7.68
N ALA A 84 8.14 5.07 -8.72
CA ALA A 84 7.92 5.98 -9.84
C ALA A 84 7.35 7.32 -9.36
N ILE A 85 6.42 7.32 -8.41
CA ILE A 85 5.88 8.55 -7.80
C ILE A 85 6.98 9.38 -7.13
N VAL A 86 7.87 8.75 -6.37
CA VAL A 86 8.96 9.45 -5.67
C VAL A 86 10.01 9.96 -6.64
N VAL A 87 10.33 9.19 -7.68
CA VAL A 87 11.27 9.62 -8.74
C VAL A 87 10.71 10.79 -9.52
N GLU A 88 9.42 10.80 -9.87
CA GLU A 88 8.81 11.96 -10.54
C GLU A 88 8.82 13.20 -9.64
N LYS A 89 8.57 13.04 -8.34
CA LYS A 89 8.71 14.13 -7.36
C LYS A 89 10.15 14.63 -7.27
N LEU A 90 11.14 13.73 -7.34
CA LEU A 90 12.56 14.09 -7.40
C LEU A 90 12.86 14.89 -8.68
N LEU A 91 12.34 14.49 -9.84
CA LEU A 91 12.53 15.20 -11.10
C LEU A 91 11.93 16.62 -11.04
N ILE A 92 10.72 16.76 -10.51
CA ILE A 92 10.06 18.05 -10.35
C ILE A 92 10.83 18.95 -9.38
N GLU A 93 11.16 18.46 -8.18
CA GLU A 93 11.76 19.28 -7.13
C GLU A 93 13.24 19.56 -7.33
N CYS A 94 14.03 18.60 -7.85
CA CYS A 94 15.47 18.78 -8.00
C CYS A 94 15.86 19.32 -9.38
N PHE A 95 15.13 18.93 -10.43
CA PHE A 95 15.48 19.24 -11.82
C PHE A 95 14.51 20.22 -12.49
N ASN A 96 13.53 20.77 -11.76
CA ASN A 96 12.53 21.72 -12.26
C ASN A 96 11.79 21.21 -13.51
N TYR A 97 11.47 19.92 -13.56
CA TYR A 97 10.62 19.36 -14.60
C TYR A 97 9.18 19.88 -14.48
N ASP A 98 8.54 20.15 -15.62
CA ASP A 98 7.16 20.64 -15.65
C ASP A 98 6.16 19.61 -15.12
N VAL A 99 5.25 20.07 -14.27
CA VAL A 99 4.27 19.22 -13.54
C VAL A 99 3.03 18.88 -14.39
N TYR A 100 2.69 19.76 -15.33
CA TYR A 100 1.44 19.74 -16.10
C TYR A 100 1.72 19.73 -17.59
N GLU A 101 2.15 18.58 -18.11
CA GLU A 101 2.05 18.30 -19.52
C GLU A 101 1.25 17.01 -19.74
N PRO A 102 0.40 16.94 -20.77
CA PRO A 102 -0.24 15.71 -21.19
C PRO A 102 0.81 14.81 -21.83
N SER A 103 1.70 14.25 -21.01
CA SER A 103 2.72 13.33 -21.48
C SER A 103 2.20 11.91 -21.37
N ILE A 104 2.44 11.13 -22.42
CA ILE A 104 2.18 9.69 -22.46
C ILE A 104 3.17 8.91 -21.56
N ARG A 105 4.20 9.58 -21.02
CA ARG A 105 5.30 9.01 -20.23
C ARG A 105 4.84 8.21 -19.00
N PRO A 106 3.98 8.71 -18.09
CA PRO A 106 3.57 7.94 -16.91
C PRO A 106 2.79 6.67 -17.28
N ILE A 107 2.04 6.70 -18.39
CA ILE A 107 1.32 5.53 -18.91
C ILE A 107 2.32 4.50 -19.43
N ILE A 108 3.25 4.91 -20.29
CA ILE A 108 4.31 4.02 -20.82
C ILE A 108 5.14 3.43 -19.68
N THR A 109 5.55 4.26 -18.72
CA THR A 109 6.34 3.82 -17.57
C THR A 109 5.56 2.80 -16.74
N SER A 110 4.26 3.03 -16.51
CA SER A 110 3.40 2.07 -15.81
C SER A 110 3.30 0.74 -16.56
N ILE A 111 3.14 0.76 -17.88
CA ILE A 111 3.11 -0.45 -18.73
C ILE A 111 4.44 -1.20 -18.64
N ILE A 112 5.57 -0.49 -18.73
CA ILE A 112 6.91 -1.08 -18.59
C ILE A 112 7.06 -1.75 -17.22
N ILE A 113 6.64 -1.09 -16.14
CA ILE A 113 6.67 -1.66 -14.78
C ILE A 113 5.84 -2.93 -14.71
N ILE A 114 4.62 -2.93 -15.25
CA ILE A 114 3.73 -4.11 -15.25
C ILE A 114 4.38 -5.28 -16.01
N ILE A 115 4.97 -5.02 -17.18
CA ILE A 115 5.64 -6.05 -17.99
C ILE A 115 6.88 -6.57 -17.26
N PHE A 116 7.74 -5.67 -16.77
CA PHE A 116 8.96 -5.99 -16.05
C PHE A 116 8.66 -6.89 -14.84
N VAL A 117 7.70 -6.49 -14.00
CA VAL A 117 7.29 -7.26 -12.81
C VAL A 117 6.66 -8.60 -13.19
N SER A 118 5.83 -8.64 -14.23
CA SER A 118 5.19 -9.89 -14.65
C SER A 118 6.22 -10.93 -15.11
N ILE A 119 7.20 -10.53 -15.94
CA ILE A 119 8.23 -11.43 -16.47
C ILE A 119 9.16 -11.93 -15.36
N SER A 120 9.63 -11.03 -14.50
CA SER A 120 10.55 -11.34 -13.41
C SER A 120 9.92 -12.21 -12.31
N ASN A 121 8.58 -12.25 -12.20
CA ASN A 121 7.87 -13.07 -11.24
C ASN A 121 7.43 -14.45 -11.77
N ILE A 122 7.73 -14.78 -13.04
CA ILE A 122 7.46 -16.10 -13.63
C ILE A 122 8.00 -17.27 -12.77
N PRO A 123 9.21 -17.19 -12.16
CA PRO A 123 9.74 -18.27 -11.33
C PRO A 123 8.81 -18.69 -10.17
N GLU A 124 7.99 -17.79 -9.63
CA GLU A 124 7.03 -18.08 -8.56
C GLU A 124 6.05 -19.19 -8.96
N LYS A 125 5.57 -19.17 -10.21
CA LYS A 125 4.62 -20.16 -10.73
C LYS A 125 5.22 -21.57 -10.77
N PHE A 126 6.50 -21.66 -11.13
CA PHE A 126 7.22 -22.93 -11.30
C PHE A 126 7.80 -23.48 -9.98
N CYS A 127 8.01 -22.62 -8.98
CA CYS A 127 8.50 -23.04 -7.67
C CYS A 127 7.39 -23.61 -6.77
N ARG A 128 6.11 -23.50 -7.13
CA ARG A 128 4.98 -24.01 -6.34
C ARG A 128 4.43 -25.31 -6.89
N GLY A 129 3.99 -26.19 -5.99
CA GLY A 129 3.32 -27.44 -6.32
C GLY A 129 2.49 -27.97 -5.17
N PHE A 130 1.78 -29.07 -5.42
CA PHE A 130 1.01 -29.76 -4.39
C PHE A 130 1.89 -30.67 -3.57
N VAL A 131 1.78 -30.56 -2.25
CA VAL A 131 2.40 -31.46 -1.28
C VAL A 131 1.29 -32.11 -0.47
N ASN A 132 1.37 -33.43 -0.33
CA ASN A 132 0.44 -34.17 0.53
C ASN A 132 0.82 -33.93 1.99
N SER A 133 -0.07 -33.26 2.73
CA SER A 133 0.00 -33.15 4.18
C SER A 133 -0.13 -34.54 4.83
N PRO A 134 0.45 -34.78 6.01
CA PRO A 134 0.27 -36.02 6.78
C PRO A 134 -1.20 -36.40 6.99
N ASN A 135 -2.13 -35.44 6.96
CA ASN A 135 -3.57 -35.68 7.04
C ASN A 135 -4.22 -36.06 5.69
N LYS A 136 -3.44 -36.46 4.67
CA LYS A 136 -3.89 -36.74 3.28
C LYS A 136 -4.55 -35.55 2.56
N HIS A 137 -4.33 -34.33 3.05
CA HIS A 137 -4.81 -33.11 2.42
C HIS A 137 -3.74 -32.54 1.48
N GLN A 138 -4.12 -32.19 0.25
CA GLN A 138 -3.20 -31.53 -0.67
C GLN A 138 -3.07 -30.05 -0.32
N VAL A 139 -1.86 -29.61 0.01
CA VAL A 139 -1.54 -28.22 0.31
C VAL A 139 -0.60 -27.68 -0.76
N CYS A 140 -0.85 -26.46 -1.24
CA CYS A 140 0.07 -25.78 -2.14
C CYS A 140 1.28 -25.27 -1.36
N SER A 141 2.48 -25.73 -1.68
CA SER A 141 3.73 -25.32 -1.03
C SER A 141 4.85 -25.11 -2.05
N TYR A 142 5.95 -24.52 -1.59
CA TYR A 142 7.17 -24.37 -2.38
C TYR A 142 7.83 -25.74 -2.57
N TYR A 143 8.08 -26.10 -3.82
CA TYR A 143 8.76 -27.33 -4.22
C TYR A 143 10.26 -27.03 -4.36
N SER A 144 10.98 -26.95 -3.23
CA SER A 144 12.40 -26.55 -3.22
C SER A 144 13.32 -27.52 -3.98
N HIS A 145 12.90 -28.79 -4.12
CA HIS A 145 13.76 -29.87 -4.62
C HIS A 145 13.75 -30.11 -6.13
N SER A 146 12.80 -29.59 -6.91
CA SER A 146 12.69 -29.99 -8.33
C SER A 146 13.51 -29.17 -9.30
N ASN A 147 13.86 -27.91 -9.01
CA ASN A 147 14.64 -27.07 -9.92
C ASN A 147 15.44 -25.94 -9.22
N THR A 148 16.73 -26.19 -9.02
CA THR A 148 17.67 -25.26 -8.37
C THR A 148 17.78 -23.90 -9.07
N ILE A 149 17.57 -23.85 -10.39
CA ILE A 149 17.64 -22.61 -11.18
C ILE A 149 16.44 -21.70 -10.89
N TRP A 150 15.22 -22.24 -10.99
CA TRP A 150 13.99 -21.47 -10.74
C TRP A 150 13.95 -20.93 -9.31
N TYR A 151 14.38 -21.73 -8.35
CA TYR A 151 14.49 -21.30 -6.95
C TYR A 151 15.45 -20.12 -6.77
N ARG A 152 16.65 -20.19 -7.38
CA ARG A 152 17.61 -19.05 -7.35
C ARG A 152 17.06 -17.81 -8.04
N MET A 153 16.37 -17.96 -9.17
CA MET A 153 15.73 -16.84 -9.87
C MET A 153 14.61 -16.21 -9.03
N HIS A 154 13.80 -17.02 -8.34
CA HIS A 154 12.77 -16.53 -7.43
C HIS A 154 13.36 -15.70 -6.27
N ILE A 155 14.45 -16.17 -5.67
CA ILE A 155 15.18 -15.43 -4.63
C ILE A 155 15.71 -14.11 -5.18
N ALA A 156 16.40 -14.15 -6.32
CA ALA A 156 16.96 -12.95 -6.96
C ALA A 156 15.86 -11.93 -7.30
N SER A 157 14.75 -12.40 -7.87
CA SER A 157 13.56 -11.58 -8.16
C SER A 157 13.03 -10.91 -6.89
N SER A 158 12.88 -11.66 -5.79
CA SER A 158 12.41 -11.11 -4.51
C SER A 158 13.35 -10.01 -3.98
N TYR A 159 14.67 -10.15 -4.09
CA TYR A 159 15.60 -9.07 -3.73
C TYR A 159 15.47 -7.85 -4.64
N VAL A 160 15.35 -8.05 -5.95
CA VAL A 160 15.22 -6.95 -6.93
C VAL A 160 13.91 -6.18 -6.73
N HIS A 161 12.78 -6.84 -6.46
CA HIS A 161 11.51 -6.14 -6.30
C HIS A 161 11.28 -5.54 -4.91
N VAL A 162 12.17 -5.83 -3.96
CA VAL A 162 12.00 -5.37 -2.58
C VAL A 162 13.15 -4.45 -2.16
N VAL A 163 14.39 -4.92 -2.22
CA VAL A 163 15.57 -4.16 -1.75
C VAL A 163 15.85 -2.96 -2.64
N LEU A 164 15.86 -3.15 -3.96
CA LEU A 164 16.18 -2.06 -4.89
C LEU A 164 15.16 -0.91 -4.79
N PRO A 165 13.83 -1.13 -4.80
CA PRO A 165 12.85 -0.10 -4.50
C PRO A 165 13.06 0.61 -3.16
N CYS A 166 13.40 -0.13 -2.10
CA CYS A 166 13.67 0.47 -0.78
C CYS A 166 14.86 1.43 -0.85
N LEU A 167 15.95 1.04 -1.53
CA LEU A 167 17.12 1.91 -1.71
C LEU A 167 16.77 3.17 -2.52
N VAL A 168 16.02 3.02 -3.62
CA VAL A 168 15.61 4.17 -4.44
C VAL A 168 14.72 5.12 -3.65
N HIS A 169 13.79 4.59 -2.83
CA HIS A 169 12.95 5.39 -1.93
C HIS A 169 13.77 6.22 -0.95
N ILE A 170 14.73 5.59 -0.27
CA ILE A 170 15.61 6.26 0.70
C ILE A 170 16.44 7.34 0.03
N ILE A 171 17.13 7.00 -1.07
CA ILE A 171 18.01 7.94 -1.78
C ILE A 171 17.21 9.13 -2.32
N SER A 172 16.11 8.87 -3.01
CA SER A 172 15.29 9.94 -3.61
C SER A 172 14.71 10.87 -2.53
N THR A 173 14.28 10.30 -1.41
CA THR A 173 13.77 11.07 -0.27
C THR A 173 14.85 12.00 0.31
N ILE A 174 16.07 11.48 0.52
CA ILE A 174 17.21 12.26 1.01
C ILE A 174 17.54 13.39 0.04
N CYS A 175 17.57 13.10 -1.28
CA CYS A 175 17.86 14.10 -2.31
C CYS A 175 16.83 15.23 -2.31
N ILE A 176 15.53 14.92 -2.37
CA ILE A 176 14.43 15.91 -2.36
C ILE A 176 14.57 16.83 -1.13
N LEU A 177 14.70 16.24 0.04
CA LEU A 177 14.75 16.98 1.30
C LEU A 177 15.99 17.88 1.38
N THR A 178 17.13 17.38 0.91
CA THR A 178 18.39 18.14 0.85
C THR A 178 18.27 19.32 -0.10
N THR A 179 17.70 19.13 -1.30
CA THR A 179 17.51 20.20 -2.27
C THR A 179 16.55 21.27 -1.76
N ILE A 180 15.42 20.89 -1.14
CA ILE A 180 14.48 21.86 -0.55
C ILE A 180 15.15 22.64 0.58
N ALA A 181 15.89 21.96 1.46
CA ALA A 181 16.61 22.62 2.55
C ALA A 181 17.66 23.60 2.03
N GLN A 182 18.45 23.22 1.03
CA GLN A 182 19.45 24.07 0.39
C GLN A 182 18.81 25.31 -0.27
N ARG A 183 17.73 25.13 -1.04
CA ARG A 183 17.00 26.25 -1.66
C ARG A 183 16.47 27.22 -0.62
N LYS A 184 15.88 26.73 0.48
CA LYS A 184 15.38 27.58 1.56
C LYS A 184 16.50 28.31 2.30
N VAL A 185 17.62 27.64 2.57
CA VAL A 185 18.79 28.29 3.17
C VAL A 185 19.30 29.39 2.24
N PHE A 186 19.50 29.10 0.96
CA PHE A 186 19.96 30.07 -0.04
C PHE A 186 19.07 31.31 -0.11
N ILE A 187 17.74 31.14 -0.17
CA ILE A 187 16.78 32.26 -0.16
C ILE A 187 16.81 33.02 1.19
N SER A 188 17.03 32.30 2.29
CA SER A 188 17.04 32.88 3.64
C SER A 188 18.35 33.58 4.03
N ILE A 189 19.45 33.40 3.29
CA ILE A 189 20.74 34.06 3.54
C ILE A 189 20.57 35.59 3.62
N ASN A 190 19.64 36.16 2.85
CA ASN A 190 19.33 37.60 2.89
C ASN A 190 18.44 38.04 4.08
N ARG A 191 17.77 37.11 4.78
CA ARG A 191 16.89 37.42 5.94
C ARG A 191 17.44 36.98 7.29
N TYR A 192 18.19 35.89 7.36
CA TYR A 192 18.71 35.31 8.62
C TYR A 192 20.03 34.56 8.39
N PRO A 193 21.20 35.24 8.50
CA PRO A 193 22.49 34.68 8.13
C PRO A 193 23.01 33.52 9.01
N GLN A 194 22.33 33.20 10.13
CA GLN A 194 22.74 32.14 11.08
C GLN A 194 21.85 30.88 11.06
N GLN A 195 21.00 30.69 10.05
CA GLN A 195 20.23 29.44 9.98
C GLN A 195 21.11 28.27 9.52
N TYR A 196 21.50 27.42 10.48
CA TYR A 196 22.19 26.17 10.16
C TYR A 196 21.31 25.25 9.31
N ILE A 197 21.91 24.70 8.23
CA ILE A 197 21.25 23.81 7.27
C ILE A 197 20.53 22.64 7.97
N TYR A 198 21.12 22.04 9.02
CA TYR A 198 20.52 20.92 9.74
C TYR A 198 19.18 21.29 10.40
N ARG A 199 19.04 22.48 10.99
CA ARG A 199 17.77 22.91 11.61
C ARG A 199 16.68 23.10 10.55
N VAL A 200 17.04 23.69 9.41
CA VAL A 200 16.12 23.88 8.29
C VAL A 200 15.68 22.52 7.74
N TRP A 201 16.63 21.59 7.59
CA TRP A 201 16.39 20.23 7.13
C TRP A 201 15.44 19.45 8.04
N PHE A 202 15.67 19.44 9.36
CA PHE A 202 14.74 18.84 10.34
C PHE A 202 13.36 19.48 10.31
N ARG A 203 13.27 20.80 10.12
CA ARG A 203 11.99 21.48 9.96
C ARG A 203 11.27 21.06 8.67
N GLN A 204 12.01 20.80 7.59
CA GLN A 204 11.43 20.31 6.34
C GLN A 204 10.86 18.90 6.44
N LEU A 205 11.46 18.02 7.27
CA LEU A 205 10.88 16.70 7.55
C LEU A 205 9.44 16.81 8.06
N TYR A 206 9.18 17.76 8.95
CA TYR A 206 7.83 17.94 9.50
C TYR A 206 6.86 18.58 8.50
N LEU A 207 7.33 19.52 7.70
CA LEU A 207 6.51 20.28 6.75
C LEU A 207 6.10 19.46 5.52
N HIS A 208 6.96 18.55 5.05
CA HIS A 208 6.73 17.74 3.85
C HIS A 208 6.39 16.28 4.18
N ARG A 209 5.62 16.06 5.26
CA ARG A 209 5.23 14.74 5.76
C ARG A 209 4.53 13.88 4.72
N ASP A 210 3.72 14.49 3.87
CA ASP A 210 2.96 13.90 2.77
C ASP A 210 3.86 13.29 1.66
N PHE A 211 5.15 13.64 1.63
CA PHE A 211 6.14 13.03 0.75
C PHE A 211 6.88 11.87 1.42
N LEU A 212 7.04 11.94 2.74
CA LEU A 212 7.86 11.03 3.54
C LEU A 212 7.07 9.85 4.09
N ILE A 213 5.80 10.08 4.45
CA ILE A 213 4.92 9.07 5.03
C ILE A 213 4.80 7.86 4.10
N PRO A 214 4.52 7.99 2.79
CA PRO A 214 4.35 6.81 1.94
C PRO A 214 5.60 5.92 1.85
N PRO A 215 6.80 6.44 1.52
CA PRO A 215 8.02 5.62 1.48
C PRO A 215 8.37 4.97 2.81
N ILE A 216 8.29 5.73 3.92
CA ILE A 216 8.61 5.21 5.26
C ILE A 216 7.64 4.11 5.65
N PHE A 217 6.34 4.32 5.43
CA PHE A 217 5.31 3.34 5.77
C PHE A 217 5.46 2.04 4.97
N ILE A 218 5.78 2.16 3.68
CA ILE A 218 6.08 1.03 2.80
C ILE A 218 7.31 0.26 3.31
N ILE A 219 8.42 0.95 3.62
CA ILE A 219 9.65 0.31 4.13
C ILE A 219 9.37 -0.42 5.45
N ILE A 220 8.66 0.20 6.39
CA ILE A 220 8.33 -0.41 7.69
C ILE A 220 7.48 -1.68 7.51
N CYS A 221 6.53 -1.69 6.57
CA CYS A 221 5.69 -2.86 6.33
C CYS A 221 6.42 -3.98 5.56
N ILE A 222 7.41 -3.62 4.72
CA ILE A 222 8.19 -4.57 3.92
C ILE A 222 9.33 -5.20 4.72
N LEU A 223 9.99 -4.45 5.61
CA LEU A 223 11.16 -4.90 6.36
C LEU A 223 10.96 -6.27 7.07
N PRO A 224 9.83 -6.54 7.74
CA PRO A 224 9.60 -7.80 8.42
C PRO A 224 9.55 -9.00 7.45
N HIS A 225 9.03 -8.78 6.24
CA HIS A 225 9.01 -9.79 5.17
C HIS A 225 10.44 -10.11 4.70
N ILE A 226 11.29 -9.09 4.50
CA ILE A 226 12.70 -9.30 4.12
C ILE A 226 13.42 -10.15 5.17
N ILE A 227 13.28 -9.79 6.45
CA ILE A 227 13.96 -10.47 7.56
C ILE A 227 13.56 -11.94 7.60
N VAL A 228 12.26 -12.24 7.51
CA VAL A 228 11.79 -13.63 7.57
C VAL A 228 12.10 -14.39 6.30
N HIS A 229 12.01 -13.80 5.11
CA HIS A 229 12.42 -14.45 3.87
C HIS A 229 13.92 -14.81 3.91
N TYR A 230 14.77 -13.90 4.42
CA TYR A 230 16.18 -14.16 4.63
C TYR A 230 16.43 -15.30 5.64
N ILE A 231 15.73 -15.30 6.78
CA ILE A 231 15.82 -16.37 7.78
C ILE A 231 15.34 -17.71 7.18
N LEU A 232 14.28 -17.70 6.37
CA LEU A 232 13.73 -18.89 5.71
C LEU A 232 14.72 -19.49 4.71
N ILE A 233 15.34 -18.64 3.89
CA ILE A 233 16.32 -19.07 2.88
C ILE A 233 17.59 -19.60 3.53
N THR A 234 18.11 -18.90 4.54
CA THR A 234 19.41 -19.24 5.15
C THR A 234 19.37 -20.45 6.06
N LYS A 235 18.22 -20.70 6.70
CA LYS A 235 18.10 -21.80 7.67
C LYS A 235 17.28 -22.99 7.18
N CYS A 236 16.88 -23.04 5.89
CA CYS A 236 16.07 -24.12 5.29
C CYS A 236 15.03 -24.64 6.28
N LEU A 237 14.03 -23.81 6.55
CA LEU A 237 13.18 -24.05 7.69
C LEU A 237 12.37 -25.33 7.55
N ASP A 238 12.57 -26.19 8.53
CA ASP A 238 11.82 -27.40 8.68
C ASP A 238 10.36 -27.02 8.98
N PHE A 239 9.45 -27.37 8.06
CA PHE A 239 8.01 -27.09 8.16
C PHE A 239 7.34 -27.78 9.38
N SER A 240 8.13 -28.43 10.23
CA SER A 240 7.76 -28.97 11.54
C SER A 240 7.47 -27.88 12.58
N ASN A 241 8.07 -26.69 12.46
CA ASN A 241 7.86 -25.61 13.44
C ASN A 241 6.63 -24.73 13.12
N ILE A 242 5.50 -25.09 13.72
CA ILE A 242 4.20 -24.42 13.53
C ILE A 242 4.22 -22.92 13.91
N ILE A 243 5.06 -22.51 14.86
CA ILE A 243 5.16 -21.11 15.31
C ILE A 243 5.73 -20.26 14.18
N LEU A 244 6.76 -20.75 13.51
CA LEU A 244 7.38 -19.97 12.45
C LEU A 244 6.51 -19.89 11.19
N ILE A 245 5.77 -20.95 10.87
CA ILE A 245 4.78 -20.91 9.78
C ILE A 245 3.71 -19.86 10.07
N ARG A 246 3.19 -19.81 11.31
CA ARG A 246 2.22 -18.78 11.73
C ARG A 246 2.82 -17.38 11.62
N LEU A 247 4.06 -17.19 12.08
CA LEU A 247 4.76 -15.92 11.96
C LEU A 247 4.90 -15.49 10.49
N HIS A 248 5.32 -16.41 9.60
CA HIS A 248 5.43 -16.15 8.17
C HIS A 248 4.10 -15.70 7.56
N ILE A 249 2.99 -16.39 7.87
CA ILE A 249 1.66 -16.01 7.39
C ILE A 249 1.28 -14.60 7.87
N VAL A 250 1.50 -14.29 9.15
CA VAL A 250 1.21 -12.96 9.71
C VAL A 250 2.04 -11.88 9.00
N LEU A 251 3.31 -12.13 8.73
CA LEU A 251 4.20 -11.16 8.08
C LEU A 251 3.86 -10.93 6.61
N VAL A 252 3.42 -11.98 5.91
CA VAL A 252 2.87 -11.85 4.55
C VAL A 252 1.58 -11.02 4.56
N LEU A 253 0.74 -11.14 5.60
CA LEU A 253 -0.43 -10.26 5.74
C LEU A 253 -0.02 -8.80 6.01
N PHE A 254 1.01 -8.58 6.82
CA PHE A 254 1.57 -7.23 7.06
C PHE A 254 2.06 -6.55 5.78
N LEU A 255 2.63 -7.30 4.84
CA LEU A 255 3.08 -6.79 3.54
C LEU A 255 1.96 -6.10 2.74
N ASN A 256 0.71 -6.55 2.91
CA ASN A 256 -0.43 -6.01 2.15
C ASN A 256 -1.01 -4.73 2.78
N ILE A 257 -0.60 -4.35 4.00
CA ILE A 257 -1.17 -3.19 4.72
C ILE A 257 -1.00 -1.87 3.94
N PRO A 258 0.16 -1.53 3.35
CA PRO A 258 0.31 -0.31 2.57
C PRO A 258 -0.69 -0.20 1.41
N GLN A 259 -0.94 -1.30 0.69
CA GLN A 259 -1.90 -1.31 -0.41
C GLN A 259 -3.32 -1.10 0.08
N MET A 260 -3.66 -1.68 1.24
CA MET A 260 -4.97 -1.51 1.86
C MET A 260 -5.24 -0.09 2.34
N LEU A 261 -4.21 0.67 2.69
CA LEU A 261 -4.33 2.00 3.31
C LEU A 261 -3.95 3.14 2.34
N THR A 262 -4.08 2.92 1.03
CA THR A 262 -3.69 3.89 0.00
C THR A 262 -4.35 5.27 0.21
N PHE A 263 -5.61 5.31 0.65
CA PHE A 263 -6.28 6.57 0.99
C PHE A 263 -5.64 7.31 2.16
N LEU A 264 -5.36 6.60 3.25
CA LEU A 264 -4.72 7.18 4.44
C LEU A 264 -3.28 7.59 4.19
N ILE A 265 -2.59 6.90 3.28
CA ILE A 265 -1.18 7.15 2.97
C ILE A 265 -1.02 8.31 1.98
N TYR A 266 -1.86 8.36 0.94
CA TYR A 266 -1.67 9.33 -0.15
C TYR A 266 -2.68 10.48 -0.12
N VAL A 267 -3.97 10.22 0.15
CA VAL A 267 -5.02 11.25 0.05
C VAL A 267 -5.12 12.08 1.32
N TYR A 268 -5.22 11.42 2.48
CA TYR A 268 -5.42 12.10 3.77
C TYR A 268 -4.32 13.11 4.14
N PRO A 269 -3.01 12.81 4.02
CA PRO A 269 -1.97 13.74 4.42
C PRO A 269 -1.74 14.86 3.40
N ASN A 270 -2.18 14.69 2.14
CA ASN A 270 -1.96 15.66 1.07
C ASN A 270 -3.17 16.60 0.93
N GLU A 271 -2.96 17.89 1.21
CA GLU A 271 -4.05 18.88 1.19
C GLU A 271 -4.72 19.03 -0.18
N ILE A 272 -3.96 18.89 -1.27
CA ILE A 272 -4.50 19.03 -2.64
C ILE A 272 -5.45 17.86 -2.91
N TYR A 273 -4.99 16.62 -2.67
CA TYR A 273 -5.82 15.44 -2.89
C TYR A 273 -7.03 15.40 -1.96
N PHE A 274 -6.86 15.81 -0.70
CA PHE A 274 -7.97 15.87 0.24
C PHE A 274 -9.03 16.90 -0.16
N LYS A 275 -8.63 18.08 -0.66
CA LYS A 275 -9.57 19.08 -1.21
C LYS A 275 -10.34 18.56 -2.41
N GLU A 276 -9.69 17.82 -3.31
CA GLU A 276 -10.37 17.18 -4.45
C GLU A 276 -11.33 16.08 -3.98
N PHE A 277 -10.95 15.30 -2.95
CA PHE A 277 -11.84 14.30 -2.35
C PHE A 277 -13.11 14.94 -1.75
N MET A 278 -13.00 16.09 -1.08
CA MET A 278 -14.15 16.81 -0.52
C MET A 278 -15.17 17.25 -1.58
N GLN A 279 -14.74 17.42 -2.83
CA GLN A 279 -15.63 17.79 -3.93
C GLN A 279 -16.41 16.59 -4.49
N THR A 280 -16.06 15.36 -4.10
CA THR A 280 -16.73 14.15 -4.60
C THR A 280 -18.13 13.99 -3.99
N PRO A 281 -19.09 13.40 -4.73
CA PRO A 281 -20.44 13.13 -4.20
C PRO A 281 -20.40 12.16 -3.01
N ILE A 282 -19.41 11.27 -2.97
CA ILE A 282 -19.24 10.29 -1.88
C ILE A 282 -18.94 11.00 -0.57
N TYR A 283 -18.06 12.00 -0.58
CA TYR A 283 -17.81 12.81 0.61
C TYR A 283 -19.09 13.50 1.11
N ARG A 284 -19.90 14.05 0.21
CA ARG A 284 -21.20 14.67 0.56
C ARG A 284 -22.15 13.68 1.22
N ILE A 285 -22.23 12.44 0.72
CA ILE A 285 -23.05 11.37 1.31
C ILE A 285 -22.52 10.98 2.70
N ILE A 286 -21.20 10.88 2.87
CA ILE A 286 -20.57 10.56 4.16
C ILE A 286 -20.83 11.67 5.18
N CYS A 287 -20.67 12.94 4.79
CA CYS A 287 -20.98 14.08 5.66
C CYS A 287 -22.47 14.14 6.02
N PHE A 288 -23.36 13.96 5.04
CA PHE A 288 -24.80 13.99 5.28
C PHE A 288 -25.26 12.86 6.23
N SER A 289 -24.74 11.64 6.05
CA SER A 289 -25.04 10.52 6.94
C SER A 289 -24.46 10.71 8.35
N SER A 290 -23.29 11.32 8.46
CA SER A 290 -22.68 11.67 9.76
C SER A 290 -23.49 12.74 10.48
N TYR A 291 -23.91 13.79 9.77
CA TYR A 291 -24.77 14.85 10.30
C TYR A 291 -26.13 14.31 10.77
N LYS A 292 -26.76 13.43 9.97
CA LYS A 292 -28.02 12.78 10.35
C LYS A 292 -27.88 11.94 11.62
N ARG A 293 -26.79 11.17 11.76
CA ARG A 293 -26.49 10.40 12.99
C ARG A 293 -26.32 11.30 14.21
N GLN A 294 -25.67 12.45 14.05
CA GLN A 294 -25.48 13.39 15.15
C GLN A 294 -26.83 13.93 15.66
N ILE A 295 -27.73 14.32 14.74
CA ILE A 295 -29.09 14.76 15.10
C ILE A 295 -29.88 13.64 15.79
N GLU A 296 -29.80 12.41 15.30
CA GLU A 296 -30.49 11.26 15.93
C GLU A 296 -29.96 10.97 17.34
N ASN A 297 -28.64 11.07 17.55
CA ASN A 297 -28.03 10.91 18.87
C ASN A 297 -28.43 12.03 19.84
N GLU A 298 -28.46 13.28 19.38
CA GLU A 298 -28.95 14.42 20.19
C GLU A 298 -30.42 14.28 20.56
N ARG A 299 -31.26 13.76 19.65
CA ARG A 299 -32.68 13.47 19.94
C ARG A 299 -32.83 12.35 20.96
N ARG A 300 -32.04 11.28 20.87
CA ARG A 300 -32.02 10.18 21.85
C ARG A 300 -31.57 10.66 23.23
N ALA A 301 -30.52 11.49 23.29
CA ALA A 301 -30.03 12.05 24.54
C ALA A 301 -31.06 12.97 25.24
N ARG A 302 -31.79 13.79 24.46
CA ARG A 302 -32.91 14.59 25.00
C ARG A 302 -34.09 13.74 25.45
N ALA A 303 -34.43 12.68 24.72
CA ALA A 303 -35.51 11.77 25.11
C ALA A 303 -35.17 11.02 26.40
N SER A 304 -33.92 10.59 26.59
CA SER A 304 -33.48 9.94 27.83
C SER A 304 -33.45 10.90 29.02
N SER A 305 -33.08 12.17 28.84
CA SER A 305 -33.09 13.16 29.92
C SER A 305 -34.51 13.51 30.38
N ILE A 306 -35.48 13.55 29.45
CA ILE A 306 -36.90 13.79 29.76
C ILE A 306 -37.51 12.58 30.48
N ALA A 307 -37.15 11.36 30.07
CA ALA A 307 -37.60 10.14 30.74
C ALA A 307 -37.07 10.04 32.18
N SER A 308 -35.81 10.41 32.42
CA SER A 308 -35.23 10.43 33.77
C SER A 308 -35.83 11.50 34.67
N SER A 309 -36.18 12.67 34.13
CA SER A 309 -36.85 13.73 34.91
C SER A 309 -38.27 13.35 35.30
N HIS A 310 -39.00 12.63 34.42
CA HIS A 310 -40.33 12.11 34.75
C HIS A 310 -40.29 10.96 35.75
N ALA A 311 -39.25 10.12 35.74
CA ALA A 311 -39.07 9.09 36.76
C ALA A 311 -38.83 9.68 38.15
N MET A 312 -37.99 10.72 38.27
CA MET A 312 -37.76 11.40 39.55
C MET A 312 -39.01 12.08 40.13
N ILE A 313 -39.92 12.58 39.28
CA ILE A 313 -41.16 13.22 39.74
C ILE A 313 -42.17 12.19 40.30
N ASN A 314 -42.09 10.93 39.86
CA ASN A 314 -43.00 9.86 40.30
C ASN A 314 -42.52 9.11 41.56
N ASP A 315 -41.25 9.27 41.96
CA ASP A 315 -40.72 8.65 43.20
C ASP A 315 -40.94 9.53 44.45
N ASP A 316 -41.42 10.77 44.28
CA ASP A 316 -41.69 11.75 45.35
C ASP A 316 -43.21 11.86 45.71
N VAL A 317 -44.06 10.92 45.25
CA VAL A 317 -45.50 10.83 45.59
C VAL A 317 -45.81 9.52 46.30
#